data_AF-A0A8S3BIE8-F1
#
_entry.id   AF-A0A8S3BIE8-F1
#
_cell.length_a   1.000
_cell.length_b   1.000
_cell.length_c   1.000
_cell.angle_alpha   90.00
_cell.angle_beta   90.00
_cell.angle_gamma   90.00
#
_symmetry.space_group_name_H-M   'P 1'
#
loop_
_entity.id
_entity.type
_entity.pdbx_description
1 polymer ?
#
loop_
_entity_poly.entity_id
_entity_poly.type
_entity_poly.pdbx_seq_one_letter_code
_entity_poly.pdbx_strand_id
1 'polypeptide(L)'
;MQPKELIRFTPYEPEIRQYAIQDGQKVEFVSFPIPDQYVCRDDQKVLEFCSHLCKRLKEDHQKILIHCWGGHGRTGTIMSILIGMLFELEADDALDYNYQLHKQRSRTKGRKSSLALCQREQVKNVLKMYEDQQHCPTVSSVENQTFD
;
A
#
# COMPACT_ATOMS: atom_id res chain seq x y z
N MET A 1 3.99 -1.38 27.01
CA MET A 1 2.53 -1.34 27.16
C MET A 1 1.94 -1.60 25.78
N GLN A 2 1.11 -2.64 25.60
CA GLN A 2 0.49 -2.94 24.29
C GLN A 2 -0.42 -1.77 23.88
N PRO A 3 -0.40 -1.31 22.60
CA PRO A 3 -1.36 -0.33 22.10
C PRO A 3 -2.79 -0.72 22.44
N LYS A 4 -3.62 0.24 22.87
CA LYS A 4 -5.02 0.00 23.30
C LYS A 4 -5.86 -0.73 22.25
N GLU A 5 -5.51 -0.59 20.97
CA GLU A 5 -6.15 -1.27 19.84
C GLU A 5 -6.01 -2.80 19.92
N LEU A 6 -4.84 -3.32 20.32
CA LEU A 6 -4.61 -4.76 20.34
C LEU A 6 -5.43 -5.49 21.43
N ILE A 7 -6.01 -4.76 22.38
CA ILE A 7 -6.85 -5.32 23.44
C ILE A 7 -8.20 -5.83 22.88
N ARG A 8 -8.69 -5.24 21.78
CA ARG A 8 -9.99 -5.60 21.17
C ARG A 8 -9.85 -6.37 19.85
N PHE A 9 -8.63 -6.67 19.45
CA PHE A 9 -8.35 -7.35 18.20
C PHE A 9 -8.37 -8.85 18.42
N THR A 10 -9.33 -9.54 17.81
CA THR A 10 -9.28 -11.01 17.72
C THR A 10 -8.24 -11.37 16.66
N PRO A 11 -7.15 -12.08 17.01
CA PRO A 11 -6.17 -12.52 16.02
C PRO A 11 -6.83 -13.47 15.03
N TYR A 12 -6.98 -13.04 13.78
CA TYR A 12 -7.58 -13.86 12.71
C TYR A 12 -6.56 -14.73 11.99
N GLU A 13 -5.26 -14.54 12.22
CA GLU A 13 -4.20 -15.30 11.53
C GLU A 13 -4.38 -16.83 11.67
N PRO A 14 -4.66 -17.40 12.87
CA PRO A 14 -4.87 -18.84 13.00
C PRO A 14 -6.05 -19.34 12.16
N GLU A 15 -7.16 -18.60 12.16
CA GLU A 15 -8.37 -18.96 11.40
C GLU A 15 -8.12 -18.93 9.90
N ILE A 16 -7.50 -17.86 9.39
CA ILE A 16 -7.18 -17.73 7.96
C ILE A 16 -6.18 -18.80 7.52
N ARG A 17 -5.19 -19.16 8.34
CA ARG A 17 -4.28 -20.27 8.05
C ARG A 17 -5.01 -21.60 7.97
N GLN A 18 -5.96 -21.84 8.88
CA GLN A 18 -6.76 -23.05 8.87
C GLN A 18 -7.59 -23.17 7.59
N TYR A 19 -8.27 -22.08 7.18
CA TYR A 19 -9.02 -22.05 5.91
C TYR A 19 -8.11 -22.25 4.70
N ALA A 20 -6.94 -21.62 4.68
CA ALA A 20 -5.98 -21.78 3.59
C ALA A 20 -5.51 -23.24 3.45
N ILE A 21 -5.25 -23.94 4.56
CA ILE A 21 -4.90 -25.37 4.55
C ILE A 21 -6.06 -26.21 3.98
N GLN A 22 -7.29 -25.93 4.41
CA GLN A 22 -8.47 -26.66 3.95
C GLN A 22 -8.71 -26.50 2.45
N ASP A 23 -8.49 -25.30 1.92
CA ASP A 23 -8.67 -24.98 0.50
C ASP A 23 -7.42 -25.27 -0.36
N GLY A 24 -6.34 -25.82 0.24
CA GLY A 24 -5.07 -26.08 -0.45
C GLY A 24 -4.37 -24.81 -0.95
N GLN A 25 -4.68 -23.65 -0.36
CA GLN A 25 -4.09 -22.36 -0.71
C GLN A 25 -2.89 -22.02 0.20
N LYS A 26 -1.90 -21.35 -0.39
CA LYS A 26 -0.82 -20.72 0.37
C LYS A 26 -1.20 -19.28 0.69
N VAL A 27 -1.15 -18.91 1.97
CA VAL A 27 -1.38 -17.53 2.44
C VAL A 27 -0.13 -16.97 3.11
N GLU A 28 0.19 -15.71 2.81
CA GLU A 28 1.28 -14.97 3.45
C GLU A 28 0.72 -13.76 4.19
N PHE A 29 1.27 -13.49 5.38
CA PHE A 29 0.92 -12.34 6.19
C PHE A 29 2.08 -11.35 6.17
N VAL A 30 1.82 -10.15 5.67
CA VAL A 30 2.79 -9.06 5.65
C VAL A 30 2.28 -7.95 6.54
N SER A 31 3.05 -7.60 7.57
CA SER A 31 2.70 -6.55 8.52
C SER A 31 3.57 -5.32 8.28
N PHE A 32 2.93 -4.17 8.05
CA PHE A 32 3.57 -2.87 8.00
C PHE A 32 2.93 -1.97 9.06
N PRO A 33 3.56 -1.82 10.24
CA PRO A 33 2.94 -1.12 11.36
C PRO A 33 2.89 0.38 11.12
N ILE A 34 1.70 0.87 10.75
CA ILE A 34 1.40 2.32 10.70
C ILE A 34 0.69 2.69 12.02
N PRO A 35 1.23 3.64 12.82
CA PRO A 35 0.58 4.12 14.03
C PRO A 35 -0.85 4.64 13.75
N ASP A 36 -1.80 4.40 14.65
CA ASP A 36 -3.21 4.72 14.42
C ASP A 36 -3.47 6.23 14.30
N GLN A 37 -4.34 6.62 13.35
CA GLN A 37 -4.63 8.00 12.93
C GLN A 37 -3.43 8.81 12.40
N TYR A 38 -2.27 8.18 12.25
CA TYR A 38 -1.09 8.80 11.71
C TYR A 38 -0.67 8.14 10.40
N VAL A 39 0.41 8.67 9.87
CA VAL A 39 1.16 8.16 8.72
C VAL A 39 2.42 7.48 9.21
N CYS A 40 3.03 6.62 8.39
CA CYS A 40 4.43 6.26 8.62
C CYS A 40 5.25 7.55 8.56
N ARG A 41 6.19 7.78 9.49
CA ARG A 41 7.02 9.00 9.45
C ARG A 41 8.05 9.00 8.33
N ASP A 42 8.30 7.83 7.77
CA ASP A 42 9.35 7.58 6.81
C ASP A 42 8.69 7.17 5.49
N ASP A 43 8.58 8.14 4.57
CA ASP A 43 7.96 7.96 3.26
C ASP A 43 8.76 6.97 2.40
N GLN A 44 10.08 6.87 2.59
CA GLN A 44 10.92 5.89 1.87
C GLN A 44 10.54 4.46 2.25
N LYS A 45 10.29 4.18 3.54
CA LYS A 45 9.78 2.86 3.96
C LYS A 45 8.40 2.54 3.39
N VAL A 46 7.54 3.55 3.25
CA VAL A 46 6.22 3.36 2.61
C VAL A 46 6.38 3.04 1.13
N LEU A 47 7.27 3.75 0.44
CA LEU A 47 7.59 3.50 -0.95
C LEU A 47 8.13 2.07 -1.14
N GLU A 48 9.13 1.66 -0.37
CA GLU A 48 9.69 0.30 -0.41
C GLU A 48 8.62 -0.77 -0.17
N PHE A 49 7.76 -0.55 0.82
CA PHE A 49 6.64 -1.44 1.10
C PHE A 49 5.66 -1.51 -0.08
N CYS A 50 5.28 -0.37 -0.67
CA CYS A 50 4.36 -0.33 -1.81
C CYS A 50 4.98 -0.92 -3.08
N SER A 51 6.28 -0.72 -3.32
CA SER A 51 7.03 -1.36 -4.41
C SER A 51 7.04 -2.88 -4.27
N HIS A 52 7.25 -3.39 -3.06
CA HIS A 52 7.17 -4.83 -2.77
C HIS A 52 5.77 -5.40 -3.04
N LEU A 53 4.71 -4.68 -2.69
CA LEU A 53 3.34 -5.09 -3.01
C LEU A 53 3.03 -5.00 -4.51
N CYS A 54 3.49 -3.95 -5.20
CA CYS A 54 3.33 -3.81 -6.65
C CYS A 54 3.98 -4.96 -7.40
N LYS A 55 5.19 -5.38 -6.99
CA LYS A 55 5.88 -6.54 -7.54
C LYS A 55 5.03 -7.80 -7.43
N ARG A 56 4.49 -8.08 -6.23
CA ARG A 56 3.62 -9.24 -5.99
C ARG A 56 2.33 -9.23 -6.83
N LEU A 57 1.78 -8.05 -7.09
CA LEU A 57 0.58 -7.89 -7.93
C LEU A 57 0.90 -8.06 -9.43
N LYS A 58 1.95 -7.41 -9.92
CA LYS A 58 2.30 -7.35 -11.35
C LYS A 58 3.03 -8.60 -11.84
N GLU A 59 4.03 -9.07 -11.08
CA GLU A 59 4.91 -10.16 -11.50
C GLU A 59 4.44 -11.52 -10.99
N ASP A 60 4.10 -11.61 -9.70
CA ASP A 60 3.71 -12.88 -9.08
C ASP A 60 2.21 -13.20 -9.26
N HIS A 61 1.44 -12.27 -9.87
CA HIS A 61 -0.01 -12.34 -10.06
C HIS A 61 -0.80 -12.69 -8.77
N GLN A 62 -0.29 -12.28 -7.61
CA GLN A 62 -0.92 -12.57 -6.32
C GLN A 62 -2.16 -11.71 -6.10
N LYS A 63 -3.14 -12.25 -5.36
CA LYS A 63 -4.25 -11.47 -4.82
C LYS A 63 -3.88 -11.01 -3.42
N ILE A 64 -4.02 -9.70 -3.16
CA ILE A 64 -3.64 -9.10 -1.88
C ILE A 64 -4.88 -8.52 -1.19
N LEU A 65 -5.09 -8.92 0.06
CA LEU A 65 -6.07 -8.30 0.95
C LEU A 65 -5.36 -7.27 1.83
N ILE A 66 -5.75 -6.00 1.71
CA ILE A 66 -5.23 -4.91 2.53
C ILE A 66 -6.31 -4.43 3.50
N HIS A 67 -6.00 -4.38 4.79
CA HIS A 67 -6.91 -3.85 5.79
C HIS A 67 -6.15 -3.14 6.93
N CYS A 68 -6.89 -2.39 7.73
CA CYS A 68 -6.44 -1.86 9.02
C CYS A 68 -7.52 -2.21 10.05
N TRP A 69 -7.70 -1.41 11.11
CA TRP A 69 -8.82 -1.60 12.03
C TRP A 69 -10.18 -1.35 11.35
N GLY A 70 -10.30 -0.20 10.69
CA GLY A 70 -11.54 0.21 10.04
C GLY A 70 -11.60 -0.12 8.55
N GLY A 71 -10.46 -0.33 7.89
CA GLY A 71 -10.38 -0.52 6.43
C GLY A 71 -10.60 0.74 5.58
N HIS A 72 -10.42 1.95 6.17
CA HIS A 72 -10.68 3.24 5.50
C HIS A 72 -9.41 4.08 5.39
N GLY A 73 -8.88 4.63 6.49
CA GLY A 73 -7.77 5.60 6.48
C GLY A 73 -6.43 5.00 6.02
N ARG A 74 -5.75 4.25 6.90
CA ARG A 74 -4.44 3.62 6.60
C ARG A 74 -4.49 2.71 5.36
N THR A 75 -5.56 1.92 5.23
CA THR A 75 -5.82 1.11 4.03
C THR A 75 -5.94 1.98 2.80
N GLY A 76 -6.68 3.08 2.86
CA GLY A 76 -6.86 4.01 1.76
C GLY A 76 -5.55 4.68 1.33
N THR A 77 -4.67 5.02 2.27
CA THR A 77 -3.32 5.56 1.97
C THR A 77 -2.53 4.58 1.11
N ILE A 78 -2.36 3.33 1.56
CA ILE A 78 -1.63 2.31 0.81
C ILE A 78 -2.32 2.03 -0.53
N MET A 79 -3.65 1.89 -0.54
CA MET A 79 -4.39 1.65 -1.78
C MET A 79 -4.21 2.77 -2.80
N SER A 80 -4.20 4.04 -2.38
CA SER A 80 -4.03 5.17 -3.29
C SER A 80 -2.62 5.20 -3.88
N ILE A 81 -1.59 4.91 -3.07
CA ILE A 81 -0.21 4.80 -3.57
C ILE A 81 -0.10 3.65 -4.57
N LEU A 82 -0.66 2.47 -4.27
CA LEU A 82 -0.64 1.33 -5.19
C LEU A 82 -1.37 1.66 -6.49
N ILE A 83 -2.52 2.34 -6.46
CA ILE A 83 -3.23 2.78 -7.66
C ILE A 83 -2.34 3.70 -8.49
N GLY A 84 -1.71 4.71 -7.88
CA GLY A 84 -0.79 5.63 -8.57
C GLY A 84 0.37 4.88 -9.24
N MET A 85 1.04 3.99 -8.52
CA MET A 85 2.18 3.21 -9.05
C MET A 85 1.78 2.16 -10.10
N LEU A 86 0.59 1.55 -9.99
CA LEU A 86 0.16 0.50 -10.91
C LEU A 86 -0.35 1.07 -12.23
N PHE A 87 -1.05 2.20 -12.18
CA PHE A 87 -1.70 2.84 -13.33
C PHE A 87 -0.99 4.11 -13.80
N GLU A 88 0.16 4.46 -13.22
CA GLU A 88 0.94 5.65 -13.55
C GLU A 88 0.09 6.93 -13.45
N LEU A 89 -0.65 7.04 -12.35
CA LEU A 89 -1.54 8.17 -12.09
C LEU A 89 -0.91 9.16 -11.11
N GLU A 90 -1.15 10.45 -11.38
CA GLU A 90 -0.89 11.54 -10.46
C GLU A 90 -1.60 11.32 -9.12
N ALA A 91 -1.02 11.88 -8.05
CA ALA A 91 -1.48 11.60 -6.69
C ALA A 91 -2.95 11.96 -6.44
N ASP A 92 -3.44 13.07 -7.01
CA ASP A 92 -4.83 13.49 -6.85
C ASP A 92 -5.81 12.58 -7.60
N ASP A 93 -5.43 12.08 -8.77
CA ASP A 93 -6.22 11.11 -9.54
C ASP A 93 -6.27 9.75 -8.84
N ALA A 94 -5.15 9.28 -8.30
CA ALA A 94 -5.09 8.04 -7.54
C ALA A 94 -5.95 8.11 -6.25
N LEU A 95 -5.96 9.27 -5.59
CA LEU A 95 -6.82 9.54 -4.42
C LEU A 95 -8.30 9.55 -4.79
N ASP A 96 -8.69 10.19 -5.90
CA ASP A 96 -10.09 10.19 -6.35
C ASP A 96 -10.53 8.79 -6.79
N TYR A 97 -9.69 8.07 -7.53
CA TYR A 97 -9.99 6.70 -7.96
C TYR A 97 -10.26 5.78 -6.76
N ASN A 98 -9.38 5.81 -5.76
CA ASN A 98 -9.59 5.07 -4.51
C ASN A 98 -10.88 5.50 -3.79
N TYR A 99 -11.20 6.80 -3.78
CA TYR A 99 -12.44 7.31 -3.21
C TYR A 99 -13.70 6.76 -3.92
N GLN A 100 -13.70 6.72 -5.25
CA GLN A 100 -14.82 6.16 -6.01
C GLN A 100 -14.99 4.66 -5.75
N LEU A 101 -13.90 3.89 -5.72
CA LEU A 101 -13.93 2.46 -5.36
C LEU A 101 -14.48 2.26 -3.95
N HIS A 102 -14.05 3.08 -2.99
CA HIS A 102 -14.51 2.98 -1.61
C HIS A 102 -16.02 3.27 -1.47
N LYS A 103 -16.58 4.18 -2.27
CA LYS A 103 -18.02 4.49 -2.29
C LYS A 103 -18.89 3.34 -2.76
N GLN A 104 -18.35 2.41 -3.55
CA GLN A 104 -19.08 1.25 -4.06
C GLN A 104 -19.31 0.16 -2.99
N ARG A 105 -18.63 0.25 -1.83
CA ARG A 105 -18.74 -0.75 -0.76
C ARG A 105 -20.16 -0.73 -0.16
N SER A 106 -20.84 -1.87 -0.14
CA SER A 106 -22.21 -1.99 0.41
C SER A 106 -22.33 -1.53 1.87
N ARG A 107 -21.24 -1.64 2.64
CA ARG A 107 -21.14 -1.24 4.07
C ARG A 107 -20.80 0.23 4.31
N THR A 108 -20.60 1.04 3.27
CA THR A 108 -20.21 2.46 3.39
C THR A 108 -21.36 3.42 3.11
N LYS A 109 -22.60 2.95 2.94
CA LYS A 109 -23.82 3.78 2.91
C LYS A 109 -23.85 4.68 4.17
N GLY A 110 -23.43 5.93 4.02
CA GLY A 110 -23.37 6.96 5.07
C GLY A 110 -22.01 7.21 5.74
N ARG A 111 -20.94 6.44 5.45
CA ARG A 111 -19.60 6.70 5.98
C ARG A 111 -18.71 7.35 4.93
N LYS A 112 -18.25 8.58 5.19
CA LYS A 112 -17.29 9.26 4.29
C LYS A 112 -15.98 8.48 4.26
N SER A 113 -15.47 8.19 3.06
CA SER A 113 -14.07 7.84 2.89
C SER A 113 -13.25 9.10 3.14
N SER A 114 -12.86 9.33 4.39
CA SER A 114 -11.97 10.44 4.73
C SER A 114 -10.62 9.87 5.09
N LEU A 115 -9.73 9.78 4.10
CA LEU A 115 -8.30 9.89 4.40
C LEU A 115 -8.09 11.24 5.09
N ALA A 116 -7.42 11.23 6.24
CA ALA A 116 -7.02 12.45 6.93
C ALA A 116 -6.06 13.27 6.06
N LEU A 117 -5.90 14.56 6.34
CA LEU A 117 -5.01 15.43 5.55
C LEU A 117 -3.57 14.90 5.50
N CYS A 118 -3.03 14.45 6.64
CA CYS A 118 -1.68 13.84 6.70
C CYS A 118 -1.56 12.61 5.79
N GLN A 119 -2.61 11.79 5.70
CA GLN A 119 -2.62 10.60 4.86
C GLN A 119 -2.66 10.94 3.38
N ARG A 120 -3.35 12.02 2.99
CA ARG A 120 -3.34 12.52 1.61
C ARG A 120 -1.96 13.06 1.25
N GLU A 121 -1.34 13.80 2.17
CA GLU A 121 0.00 14.35 1.96
C GLU A 121 1.05 13.25 1.79
N GLN A 122 0.99 12.18 2.60
CA GLN A 122 1.86 11.03 2.42
C GLN A 122 1.68 10.35 1.04
N VAL A 123 0.46 10.28 0.51
CA VAL A 123 0.25 9.76 -0.86
C VAL A 123 0.97 10.63 -1.88
N LYS A 124 0.84 11.96 -1.76
CA LYS A 124 1.51 12.91 -2.67
C LYS A 124 3.03 12.80 -2.59
N ASN A 125 3.59 12.79 -1.38
CA ASN A 125 5.03 12.68 -1.17
C ASN A 125 5.59 11.38 -1.76
N VAL A 126 4.95 10.25 -1.46
CA VAL A 126 5.44 8.93 -1.89
C VAL A 126 5.36 8.77 -3.40
N LEU A 127 4.27 9.22 -4.04
CA LEU A 127 4.14 9.14 -5.50
C LEU A 127 5.13 10.06 -6.21
N LYS A 128 5.35 11.28 -5.68
CA LYS A 128 6.41 12.15 -6.18
C LYS A 128 7.79 11.50 -6.08
N MET A 129 8.12 10.90 -4.93
CA MET A 129 9.39 10.16 -4.77
C MET A 129 9.51 9.00 -5.76
N TYR A 130 8.41 8.30 -6.03
CA TYR A 130 8.38 7.23 -7.02
C TYR A 130 8.66 7.76 -8.43
N GLU A 131 7.98 8.83 -8.85
CA GLU A 131 8.19 9.49 -10.14
C GLU A 131 9.64 9.98 -10.30
N ASP A 132 10.18 10.63 -9.27
CA ASP A 132 11.57 11.12 -9.24
C ASP A 132 12.57 9.95 -9.42
N GLN A 133 12.28 8.76 -8.85
CA GLN A 133 13.09 7.56 -9.01
C GLN A 133 12.99 6.94 -10.41
N GLN A 134 11.84 7.05 -11.09
CA GLN A 134 11.67 6.57 -12.46
C GLN A 134 12.32 7.51 -13.50
N HIS A 135 12.38 8.81 -13.22
CA HIS A 135 12.95 9.83 -14.12
C HIS A 135 14.46 10.06 -13.93
N CYS A 136 15.09 9.46 -12.92
CA CYS A 136 16.54 9.47 -12.79
C CYS A 136 17.14 8.57 -13.88
N PRO A 137 17.85 9.10 -14.90
CA PRO A 137 18.53 8.25 -15.86
C PRO A 137 19.56 7.43 -15.08
N THR A 138 19.43 6.11 -15.12
CA THR A 138 20.53 5.22 -14.78
C THR A 138 21.74 5.71 -15.57
N VAL A 139 22.83 6.02 -14.89
CA VAL A 139 24.13 6.26 -15.52
C VAL A 139 24.50 4.94 -16.20
N SER A 140 24.09 4.82 -17.46
CA SER A 140 24.42 3.71 -18.32
C SER A 140 25.90 3.81 -18.65
N SER A 141 26.64 2.78 -18.24
CA SER A 141 27.83 2.27 -18.93
C SER A 141 29.01 3.24 -19.05
N VAL A 142 29.97 3.12 -18.12
CA VAL A 142 31.35 3.53 -18.43
C VAL A 142 31.84 2.69 -19.61
N GLU A 143 32.28 3.42 -20.62
CA GLU A 143 32.61 3.00 -21.96
C GLU A 143 33.72 1.95 -22.03
N ASN A 144 33.60 1.08 -23.03
CA ASN A 144 34.70 0.27 -23.56
C ASN A 144 35.92 1.15 -23.82
N GLN A 145 37.05 0.83 -23.20
CA GLN A 145 38.37 1.18 -23.73
C GLN A 145 39.08 -0.09 -24.15
N THR A 146 38.95 -0.39 -25.44
CA THR A 146 39.97 -1.07 -26.23
C THR A 146 41.26 -0.25 -26.15
N PHE A 147 42.33 -0.88 -25.72
CA PHE A 147 43.69 -0.49 -26.09
C PHE A 147 44.41 -1.75 -26.57
N ASP A 148 44.85 -1.69 -27.82
CA ASP A 148 45.83 -2.58 -28.46
C ASP A 148 47.18 -2.53 -27.73
#